data_AF-A0A9P1FMN7-F1
#
_entry.id   AF-A0A9P1FMN7-F1
#
_cell.length_a   1.000
_cell.length_b   1.000
_cell.length_c   1.000
_cell.angle_alpha   90.00
_cell.angle_beta   90.00
_cell.angle_gamma   90.00
#
_symmetry.space_group_name_H-M   'P 1'
#
loop_
_entity.id
_entity.type
_entity.pdbx_description
1 polymer ?
#
loop_
_entity_poly.entity_id
_entity_poly.type
_entity_poly.pdbx_seq_one_letter_code
_entity_poly.pdbx_strand_id
1 'polypeptide(L)'
;MLTMQPVHQLPRPSMPSVSWRQGAVPTGPVVPRRSAVPVQRRRSAATALATAVAWQRRLPNVLTAMRVLMVLPIVVLFYTRRSHLCALLFAVASLTDFLDGYLARRWQVQSPFGKFLDPVADKLLASAVLVLLPSTSSSTAPLLAVPAVLIILREILVSALREWTALAGESALSQVGVLGKLKTATILISLCGLLASSEEAFQSMVFTGSLVLLYVGAILAYVSSVDYIIKSLPAFRSKN
;
A
#
# COMPACT_ATOMS: atom_id res chain seq x y z
N MET A 1 75.88 1.59 -17.27
CA MET A 1 75.20 2.82 -17.71
C MET A 1 74.58 2.57 -19.08
N LEU A 2 73.26 2.75 -19.14
CA LEU A 2 72.32 2.74 -20.26
C LEU A 2 72.89 2.87 -21.69
N THR A 3 72.40 2.03 -22.60
CA THR A 3 72.16 2.41 -24.00
C THR A 3 70.82 1.85 -24.44
N MET A 4 69.86 2.77 -24.57
CA MET A 4 68.47 2.51 -24.96
C MET A 4 68.37 2.18 -26.45
N GLN A 5 67.48 1.25 -26.79
CA GLN A 5 67.08 0.99 -28.18
C GLN A 5 66.12 2.10 -28.68
N PRO A 6 66.17 2.45 -29.97
CA PRO A 6 65.33 3.52 -30.52
C PRO A 6 63.90 3.05 -30.80
N VAL A 7 62.94 3.88 -30.43
CA VAL A 7 61.49 3.69 -30.67
C VAL A 7 61.17 3.94 -32.14
N HIS A 8 60.53 2.96 -32.76
CA HIS A 8 60.02 2.99 -34.13
C HIS A 8 58.96 4.09 -34.30
N GLN A 9 59.23 5.12 -35.10
CA GLN A 9 58.25 6.15 -35.45
C GLN A 9 57.24 5.60 -36.47
N LEU A 10 55.95 5.75 -36.20
CA LEU A 10 54.87 5.48 -37.16
C LEU A 10 54.69 6.68 -38.13
N PRO A 11 54.30 6.47 -39.40
CA PRO A 11 54.12 7.55 -40.37
C PRO A 11 52.93 8.44 -40.02
N ARG A 12 53.08 9.76 -40.15
CA ARG A 12 51.97 10.72 -40.04
C ARG A 12 51.14 10.74 -41.33
N PRO A 13 49.81 10.74 -41.25
CA PRO A 13 48.97 10.88 -42.44
C PRO A 13 49.05 12.33 -42.99
N SER A 14 49.24 12.45 -44.30
CA SER A 14 49.24 13.73 -45.02
C SER A 14 47.81 14.26 -45.15
N MET A 15 47.59 15.50 -44.71
CA MET A 15 46.34 16.22 -44.94
C MET A 15 46.32 16.76 -46.38
N PRO A 16 45.22 16.62 -47.13
CA PRO A 16 45.10 17.25 -48.44
C PRO A 16 44.96 18.76 -48.30
N SER A 17 45.71 19.50 -49.11
CA SER A 17 45.69 20.96 -49.18
C SER A 17 44.40 21.45 -49.84
N VAL A 18 43.50 22.02 -49.05
CA VAL A 18 42.28 22.68 -49.55
C VAL A 18 42.68 24.03 -50.15
N SER A 19 42.54 24.18 -51.47
CA SER A 19 42.70 25.46 -52.16
C SER A 19 41.37 26.19 -52.19
N TRP A 20 41.31 27.36 -51.54
CA TRP A 20 40.15 28.23 -51.57
C TRP A 20 40.06 28.93 -52.93
N ARG A 21 39.26 28.38 -53.83
CA ARG A 21 38.84 29.09 -55.05
C ARG A 21 37.76 30.09 -54.64
N GLN A 22 38.04 31.38 -54.77
CA GLN A 22 37.04 32.45 -54.64
C GLN A 22 36.02 32.28 -55.78
N GLY A 23 34.84 31.78 -55.44
CA GLY A 23 33.72 31.59 -56.35
C GLY A 23 32.44 32.12 -55.70
N ALA A 24 31.70 32.91 -56.47
CA ALA A 24 30.52 33.68 -56.10
C ALA A 24 29.49 32.93 -55.23
N VAL A 25 28.89 33.66 -54.29
CA VAL A 25 27.77 33.20 -53.44
C VAL A 25 26.55 32.90 -54.33
N PRO A 26 26.01 31.67 -54.36
CA PRO A 26 24.78 31.39 -55.08
C PRO A 26 23.58 31.86 -54.25
N THR A 27 22.77 32.77 -54.82
CA THR A 27 21.47 33.16 -54.27
C THR A 27 20.44 32.06 -54.53
N GLY A 28 20.43 31.03 -53.68
CA GLY A 28 19.37 30.02 -53.64
C GLY A 28 18.08 30.55 -52.99
N PRO A 29 16.93 29.89 -53.21
CA PRO A 29 15.63 30.34 -52.70
C PRO A 29 15.63 30.37 -51.17
N VAL A 30 15.16 31.49 -50.61
CA VAL A 30 15.06 31.72 -49.17
C VAL A 30 14.05 30.73 -48.59
N VAL A 31 14.54 29.71 -47.88
CA VAL A 31 13.70 28.79 -47.11
C VAL A 31 13.00 29.61 -46.01
N PRO A 32 11.65 29.62 -45.93
CA PRO A 32 10.97 30.38 -44.90
C PRO A 32 11.35 29.81 -43.52
N ARG A 33 11.88 30.68 -42.67
CA ARG A 33 12.22 30.37 -41.27
C ARG A 33 10.97 29.82 -40.58
N ARG A 34 10.95 28.52 -40.27
CA ARG A 34 9.93 27.92 -39.40
C ARG A 34 9.91 28.73 -38.10
N SER A 35 8.80 29.42 -37.84
CA SER A 35 8.55 30.14 -36.60
C SER A 35 8.83 29.21 -35.42
N ALA A 36 9.86 29.55 -34.63
CA ALA A 36 10.21 28.80 -33.43
C ALA A 36 9.02 28.83 -32.47
N VAL A 37 8.38 27.69 -32.25
CA VAL A 37 7.39 27.55 -31.17
C VAL A 37 8.08 27.92 -29.86
N PRO A 38 7.54 28.84 -29.05
CA PRO A 38 8.22 29.35 -27.87
C PRO A 38 8.51 28.22 -26.86
N VAL A 39 9.80 27.95 -26.64
CA VAL A 39 10.34 26.91 -25.77
C VAL A 39 9.80 27.01 -24.33
N GLN A 40 9.44 28.22 -23.90
CA GLN A 40 8.88 28.51 -22.57
C GLN A 40 7.57 27.76 -22.30
N ARG A 41 6.69 27.63 -23.31
CA ARG A 41 5.36 27.01 -23.14
C ARG A 41 5.46 25.49 -22.96
N ARG A 42 6.51 24.86 -23.51
CA ARG A 42 6.81 23.44 -23.31
C ARG A 42 7.29 23.14 -21.89
N ARG A 43 8.02 24.08 -21.25
CA ARG A 43 8.52 23.91 -19.88
C ARG A 43 7.38 23.94 -18.85
N SER A 44 6.47 24.90 -18.89
CA SER A 44 5.35 24.97 -17.92
C SER A 44 4.39 23.79 -18.00
N ALA A 45 4.06 23.29 -19.20
CA ALA A 45 3.22 22.10 -19.36
C ALA A 45 3.94 20.82 -18.88
N ALA A 46 5.24 20.70 -19.16
CA ALA A 46 6.06 19.58 -18.66
C ALA A 46 6.19 19.59 -17.13
N THR A 47 6.35 20.77 -16.51
CA THR A 47 6.39 20.91 -15.05
C THR A 47 5.03 20.57 -14.41
N ALA A 48 3.91 21.04 -14.98
CA ALA A 48 2.57 20.73 -14.48
C ALA A 48 2.23 19.23 -14.58
N LEU A 49 2.59 18.58 -15.70
CA LEU A 49 2.46 17.13 -15.87
C LEU A 49 3.37 16.37 -14.91
N ALA A 50 4.61 16.83 -14.71
CA ALA A 50 5.54 16.22 -13.74
C ALA A 50 5.00 16.33 -12.30
N THR A 51 4.40 17.45 -11.90
CA THR A 51 3.79 17.62 -10.58
C THR A 51 2.51 16.78 -10.41
N ALA A 52 1.67 16.69 -11.44
CA ALA A 52 0.47 15.85 -11.40
C ALA A 52 0.82 14.37 -11.29
N VAL A 53 1.81 13.91 -12.07
CA VAL A 53 2.34 12.55 -11.99
C VAL A 53 3.01 12.28 -10.65
N ALA A 54 3.72 13.27 -10.08
CA ALA A 54 4.32 13.14 -8.74
C ALA A 54 3.27 13.02 -7.63
N TRP A 55 2.16 13.75 -7.73
CA TRP A 55 1.04 13.67 -6.78
C TRP A 55 0.32 12.32 -6.86
N GLN A 56 0.01 11.86 -8.07
CA GLN A 56 -0.59 10.55 -8.31
C GLN A 56 0.27 9.42 -7.73
N ARG A 57 1.59 9.59 -7.71
CA ARG A 57 2.54 8.63 -7.13
C ARG A 57 2.58 8.62 -5.60
N ARG A 58 2.25 9.72 -4.92
CA ARG A 58 2.31 9.86 -3.46
C ARG A 58 0.99 9.55 -2.75
N LEU A 59 -0.11 9.62 -3.49
CA LEU A 59 -1.48 9.47 -2.98
C LEU A 59 -1.70 8.19 -2.14
N PRO A 60 -1.30 6.99 -2.61
CA PRO A 60 -1.50 5.76 -1.83
C PRO A 60 -0.78 5.80 -0.48
N ASN A 61 0.50 6.19 -0.46
CA ASN A 61 1.28 6.30 0.78
C ASN A 61 0.68 7.30 1.79
N VAL A 62 0.16 8.43 1.29
CA VAL A 62 -0.48 9.44 2.14
C VAL A 62 -1.75 8.88 2.76
N LEU A 63 -2.55 8.12 2.00
CA LEU A 63 -3.77 7.48 2.52
C LEU A 63 -3.43 6.44 3.60
N THR A 64 -2.44 5.57 3.39
CA THR A 64 -1.97 4.62 4.41
C THR A 64 -1.49 5.34 5.67
N ALA A 65 -0.72 6.42 5.54
CA ALA A 65 -0.24 7.22 6.68
C ALA A 65 -1.39 7.92 7.43
N MET A 66 -2.36 8.48 6.69
CA MET A 66 -3.54 9.10 7.27
C MET A 66 -4.39 8.08 8.03
N ARG A 67 -4.45 6.81 7.59
CA ARG A 67 -5.15 5.75 8.32
C ARG A 67 -4.51 5.44 9.66
N VAL A 68 -3.18 5.31 9.69
CA VAL A 68 -2.45 5.11 10.94
C VAL A 68 -2.69 6.30 11.87
N LEU A 69 -2.68 7.53 11.33
CA LEU A 69 -2.99 8.74 12.08
C LEU A 69 -4.44 8.75 12.59
N MET A 70 -5.42 8.27 11.80
CA MET A 70 -6.84 8.20 12.13
C MET A 70 -7.15 7.28 13.33
N VAL A 71 -6.26 6.35 13.69
CA VAL A 71 -6.41 5.56 14.91
C VAL A 71 -6.48 6.46 16.15
N LEU A 72 -5.68 7.54 16.20
CA LEU A 72 -5.66 8.46 17.33
C LEU A 72 -7.00 9.17 17.58
N PRO A 73 -7.62 9.86 16.60
CA PRO A 73 -8.94 10.45 16.81
C PRO A 73 -10.03 9.41 17.06
N ILE A 74 -9.92 8.17 16.52
CA ILE A 74 -10.85 7.08 16.87
C ILE A 74 -10.76 6.77 18.37
N VAL A 75 -9.55 6.62 18.92
CA VAL A 75 -9.33 6.39 20.35
C VAL A 75 -9.93 7.54 21.19
N VAL A 76 -9.69 8.79 20.78
CA VAL A 76 -10.24 9.97 21.49
C VAL A 76 -11.78 9.99 21.43
N LEU A 77 -12.38 9.74 20.25
CA LEU A 77 -13.83 9.71 20.08
C LEU A 77 -14.49 8.57 20.87
N PHE A 78 -13.80 7.44 20.96
CA PHE A 78 -14.22 6.30 21.76
C PHE A 78 -14.29 6.67 23.26
N TYR A 79 -13.22 7.22 23.82
CA TYR A 79 -13.20 7.60 25.24
C TYR A 79 -14.07 8.82 25.58
N THR A 80 -14.33 9.70 24.61
CA THR A 80 -15.28 10.82 24.78
C THR A 80 -16.74 10.40 24.57
N ARG A 81 -17.02 9.10 24.46
CA ARG A 81 -18.36 8.49 24.32
C ARG A 81 -19.15 8.99 23.09
N ARG A 82 -18.45 9.38 22.03
CA ARG A 82 -19.07 9.81 20.75
C ARG A 82 -19.19 8.63 19.78
N SER A 83 -19.95 7.61 20.18
CA SER A 83 -20.09 6.32 19.48
C SER A 83 -20.37 6.46 17.98
N HIS A 84 -21.37 7.25 17.58
CA HIS A 84 -21.74 7.43 16.18
C HIS A 84 -20.64 8.08 15.33
N LEU A 85 -19.94 9.08 15.87
CA LEU A 85 -18.82 9.73 15.18
C LEU A 85 -17.60 8.81 15.10
N CYS A 86 -17.35 8.04 16.17
CA CYS A 86 -16.30 7.02 16.20
C CYS A 86 -16.55 5.96 15.13
N ALA A 87 -17.77 5.43 15.04
CA ALA A 87 -18.18 4.45 14.05
C ALA A 87 -18.10 5.00 12.62
N LEU A 88 -18.56 6.24 12.40
CA LEU A 88 -18.47 6.91 11.11
C LEU A 88 -17.01 7.07 10.66
N LEU A 89 -16.15 7.56 11.56
CA LEU A 89 -14.74 7.75 11.26
C LEU A 89 -14.03 6.41 10.98
N PHE A 90 -14.33 5.38 11.76
CA PHE A 90 -13.82 4.03 11.52
C PHE A 90 -14.30 3.45 10.18
N ALA A 91 -15.57 3.65 9.82
CA ALA A 91 -16.12 3.21 8.54
C ALA A 91 -15.43 3.90 7.35
N VAL A 92 -15.22 5.22 7.44
CA VAL A 92 -14.50 5.99 6.42
C VAL A 92 -13.04 5.52 6.31
N ALA A 93 -12.35 5.34 7.44
CA ALA A 93 -10.97 4.85 7.48
C ALA A 93 -10.86 3.46 6.84
N SER A 94 -11.79 2.56 7.16
CA SER A 94 -11.85 1.20 6.61
C SER A 94 -12.16 1.16 5.11
N LEU A 95 -12.95 2.12 4.62
CA LEU A 95 -13.23 2.24 3.19
C LEU A 95 -12.04 2.82 2.42
N THR A 96 -11.28 3.74 3.04
CA THR A 96 -10.10 4.34 2.42
C THR A 96 -8.96 3.33 2.22
N ASP A 97 -8.67 2.48 3.22
CA ASP A 97 -8.70 1.01 3.03
C ASP A 97 -8.60 0.41 1.62
N PHE A 98 -9.75 -0.14 1.27
CA PHE A 98 -10.01 -0.77 0.00
C PHE A 98 -9.68 0.11 -1.21
N LEU A 99 -9.90 1.42 -1.10
CA LEU A 99 -9.71 2.37 -2.20
C LEU A 99 -8.22 2.58 -2.53
N ASP A 100 -7.35 2.76 -1.54
CA ASP A 100 -5.92 2.98 -1.82
C ASP A 100 -5.23 1.74 -2.38
N GLY A 101 -5.58 0.55 -1.88
CA GLY A 101 -5.12 -0.71 -2.43
C GLY A 101 -5.58 -0.91 -3.88
N TYR A 102 -6.78 -0.46 -4.22
CA TYR A 102 -7.27 -0.47 -5.61
C TYR A 102 -6.51 0.53 -6.50
N LEU A 103 -6.33 1.77 -6.05
CA LEU A 103 -5.60 2.82 -6.78
C LEU A 103 -4.13 2.45 -7.00
N ALA A 104 -3.44 1.93 -5.98
CA ALA A 104 -2.05 1.51 -6.05
C ALA A 104 -1.83 0.41 -7.10
N ARG A 105 -2.72 -0.60 -7.14
CA ARG A 105 -2.69 -1.66 -8.16
C ARG A 105 -2.97 -1.13 -9.57
N ARG A 106 -3.92 -0.20 -9.70
CA ARG A 106 -4.30 0.39 -10.99
C ARG A 106 -3.21 1.30 -11.57
N TRP A 107 -2.50 2.04 -10.73
CA TRP A 107 -1.47 2.98 -11.19
C TRP A 107 -0.06 2.40 -11.24
N GLN A 108 0.16 1.16 -10.77
CA GLN A 108 1.48 0.52 -10.71
C GLN A 108 2.52 1.38 -9.98
N VAL A 109 2.06 2.25 -9.08
CA VAL A 109 2.92 3.05 -8.23
C VAL A 109 2.83 2.51 -6.82
N GLN A 110 3.85 1.75 -6.45
CA GLN A 110 4.04 1.32 -5.07
C GLN A 110 5.48 1.62 -4.68
N SER A 111 5.65 2.43 -3.64
CA SER A 111 6.96 2.67 -3.05
C SER A 111 7.35 1.48 -2.15
N PRO A 112 8.66 1.18 -1.98
CA PRO A 112 9.09 0.14 -1.05
C PRO A 112 8.59 0.37 0.38
N PHE A 113 8.58 1.63 0.83
CA PHE A 113 8.08 2.02 2.14
C PHE A 113 6.56 1.82 2.28
N GLY A 114 5.79 2.21 1.27
CA GLY A 114 4.33 1.99 1.25
C GLY A 114 3.97 0.50 1.28
N LYS A 115 4.67 -0.34 0.52
CA LYS A 115 4.49 -1.81 0.56
C LYS A 115 4.71 -2.41 1.94
N PHE A 116 5.64 -1.85 2.71
CA PHE A 116 5.89 -2.28 4.08
C PHE A 116 4.82 -1.77 5.06
N LEU A 117 4.36 -0.52 4.89
CA LEU A 117 3.33 0.07 5.75
C LEU A 117 1.94 -0.50 5.51
N ASP A 118 1.58 -0.87 4.28
CA ASP A 118 0.22 -1.35 3.95
C ASP A 118 -0.23 -2.53 4.83
N PRO A 119 0.54 -3.63 4.98
CA PRO A 119 0.15 -4.76 5.85
C PRO A 119 0.13 -4.45 7.34
N VAL A 120 0.79 -3.36 7.76
CA VAL A 120 0.83 -2.90 9.15
C VAL A 120 -0.40 -2.03 9.42
N ALA A 121 -0.66 -1.04 8.58
CA ALA A 121 -1.79 -0.12 8.70
C ALA A 121 -3.14 -0.84 8.60
N ASP A 122 -3.26 -1.83 7.71
CA ASP A 122 -4.46 -2.69 7.55
C ASP A 122 -4.83 -3.38 8.88
N LYS A 123 -3.84 -3.89 9.61
CA LYS A 123 -4.07 -4.59 10.88
C LYS A 123 -4.23 -3.66 12.06
N LEU A 124 -3.51 -2.53 12.08
CA LEU A 124 -3.54 -1.60 13.20
C LEU A 124 -4.94 -1.02 13.42
N LEU A 125 -5.65 -0.63 12.35
CA LEU A 125 -6.97 -0.03 12.47
C LEU A 125 -7.98 -0.98 13.14
N ALA A 126 -8.10 -2.21 12.62
CA ALA A 126 -9.02 -3.20 13.18
C ALA A 126 -8.57 -3.68 14.58
N SER A 127 -7.27 -3.89 14.78
CA SER A 127 -6.73 -4.34 16.07
C SER A 127 -6.92 -3.30 17.17
N ALA A 128 -6.76 -2.01 16.85
CA ALA A 128 -7.01 -0.93 17.80
C ALA A 128 -8.45 -0.96 18.30
N VAL A 129 -9.43 -1.08 17.40
CA VAL A 129 -10.85 -1.16 17.79
C VAL A 129 -11.16 -2.44 18.57
N LEU A 130 -10.60 -3.58 18.16
CA LEU A 130 -10.73 -4.85 18.88
C LEU A 130 -10.21 -4.78 20.32
N VAL A 131 -9.16 -3.99 20.56
CA VAL A 131 -8.61 -3.75 21.91
C VAL A 131 -9.45 -2.75 22.70
N LEU A 132 -10.04 -1.73 22.04
CA LEU A 132 -10.87 -0.74 22.70
C LEU A 132 -12.21 -1.32 23.16
N LEU A 133 -12.90 -2.09 22.31
CA LEU A 133 -14.28 -2.56 22.56
C LEU A 133 -14.49 -3.31 23.90
N PRO A 134 -13.58 -4.19 24.37
CA PRO A 134 -13.73 -4.82 25.67
C PRO A 134 -13.67 -3.85 26.86
N SER A 135 -13.08 -2.67 26.69
CA SER A 135 -12.96 -1.67 27.78
C SER A 135 -14.27 -0.91 28.06
N THR A 136 -15.27 -1.06 27.19
CA THR A 136 -16.56 -0.36 27.25
C THR A 136 -17.42 -0.76 28.46
N SER A 137 -17.43 -2.04 28.84
CA SER A 137 -18.21 -2.51 29.99
C SER A 137 -17.67 -3.83 30.51
N SER A 138 -17.53 -3.94 31.84
CA SER A 138 -17.02 -5.15 32.50
C SER A 138 -17.90 -6.37 32.27
N SER A 139 -19.22 -6.20 32.07
CA SER A 139 -20.14 -7.33 31.83
C SER A 139 -19.99 -7.92 30.43
N THR A 140 -19.71 -7.08 29.44
CA THR A 140 -19.53 -7.50 28.04
C THR A 140 -18.08 -7.77 27.68
N ALA A 141 -17.14 -7.34 28.53
CA ALA A 141 -15.70 -7.46 28.29
C ALA A 141 -15.28 -8.87 27.87
N PRO A 142 -15.70 -9.98 28.53
CA PRO A 142 -15.28 -11.31 28.12
C PRO A 142 -15.79 -11.70 26.72
N LEU A 143 -17.03 -11.32 26.38
CA LEU A 143 -17.66 -11.64 25.09
C LEU A 143 -16.98 -10.94 23.92
N LEU A 144 -16.39 -9.77 24.17
CA LEU A 144 -15.66 -8.99 23.16
C LEU A 144 -14.15 -9.33 23.15
N ALA A 145 -13.56 -9.54 24.32
CA ALA A 145 -12.12 -9.79 24.48
C ALA A 145 -11.68 -11.12 23.88
N VAL A 146 -12.47 -12.18 24.07
CA VAL A 146 -12.14 -13.52 23.55
C VAL A 146 -11.99 -13.51 22.02
N PRO A 147 -13.00 -13.10 21.22
CA PRO A 147 -12.83 -13.05 19.78
C PRO A 147 -11.78 -12.02 19.35
N ALA A 148 -11.62 -10.90 20.07
CA ALA A 148 -10.59 -9.91 19.78
C ALA A 148 -9.17 -10.49 19.85
N VAL A 149 -8.82 -11.15 20.95
CA VAL A 149 -7.51 -11.77 21.13
C VAL A 149 -7.27 -12.84 20.07
N LEU A 150 -8.25 -13.70 19.80
CA LEU A 150 -8.14 -14.75 18.79
C LEU A 150 -7.92 -14.18 17.38
N ILE A 151 -8.65 -13.12 17.00
CA ILE A 151 -8.48 -12.45 15.71
C ILE A 151 -7.09 -11.80 15.60
N ILE A 152 -6.61 -11.10 16.64
CA ILE A 152 -5.31 -10.44 16.62
C ILE A 152 -4.18 -11.47 16.52
N LEU A 153 -4.21 -12.50 17.38
CA LEU A 153 -3.17 -13.53 17.41
C LEU A 153 -3.04 -14.23 16.06
N ARG A 154 -4.17 -14.60 15.46
CA ARG A 154 -4.15 -15.28 14.16
C ARG A 154 -3.74 -14.34 13.01
N GLU A 155 -4.05 -13.04 13.08
CA GLU A 155 -3.58 -12.07 12.08
C GLU A 155 -2.05 -11.98 12.08
N ILE A 156 -1.42 -11.95 13.26
CA ILE A 156 0.04 -11.96 13.41
C ILE A 156 0.61 -13.27 12.85
N LEU A 157 0.06 -14.42 13.26
CA LEU A 157 0.52 -15.75 12.84
C LEU A 157 0.50 -15.93 11.31
N VAL A 158 -0.64 -15.67 10.67
CA VAL A 158 -0.79 -15.84 9.21
C VAL A 158 0.08 -14.84 8.46
N SER A 159 0.33 -13.65 9.02
CA SER A 159 1.21 -12.65 8.40
C SER A 159 2.66 -13.08 8.40
N ALA A 160 3.16 -13.56 9.54
CA ALA A 160 4.51 -14.09 9.64
C ALA A 160 4.71 -15.28 8.69
N LEU A 161 3.72 -16.18 8.63
CA LEU A 161 3.76 -17.31 7.72
C LEU A 161 3.75 -16.88 6.25
N ARG A 162 2.94 -15.87 5.88
CA ARG A 162 2.93 -15.29 4.53
C ARG A 162 4.27 -14.72 4.13
N GLU A 163 4.87 -13.93 5.00
CA GLU A 163 6.18 -13.34 4.77
C GLU A 163 7.24 -14.43 4.58
N TRP A 164 7.26 -15.44 5.46
CA TRP A 164 8.18 -16.56 5.36
C TRP A 164 8.01 -17.35 4.04
N THR A 165 6.78 -17.68 3.64
CA THR A 165 6.51 -18.37 2.36
C THR A 165 6.91 -17.54 1.15
N ALA A 166 6.78 -16.21 1.22
CA ALA A 166 7.22 -15.31 0.16
C ALA A 166 8.75 -15.31 0.01
N LEU A 167 9.49 -15.33 1.12
CA LEU A 167 10.95 -15.45 1.14
C LEU A 167 11.43 -16.84 0.68
N ALA A 168 10.62 -17.88 0.86
CA ALA A 168 10.92 -19.24 0.40
C ALA A 168 10.72 -19.46 -1.10
N GLY A 169 10.24 -18.46 -1.86
CA GLY A 169 10.04 -18.54 -3.31
C GLY A 169 8.67 -19.09 -3.72
N GLU A 170 7.80 -19.43 -2.78
CA GLU A 170 6.45 -19.95 -3.03
C GLU A 170 5.39 -18.84 -3.01
N SER A 171 5.68 -17.71 -3.66
CA SER A 171 4.80 -16.54 -3.68
C SER A 171 3.42 -16.81 -4.28
N ALA A 172 3.25 -17.89 -5.05
CA ALA A 172 1.98 -18.31 -5.66
C ALA A 172 0.94 -18.81 -4.64
N LEU A 173 1.37 -19.30 -3.46
CA LEU A 173 0.46 -19.74 -2.39
C LEU A 173 -0.21 -18.57 -1.65
N SER A 174 0.26 -17.33 -1.88
CA SER A 174 -0.16 -16.14 -1.14
C SER A 174 -1.48 -15.52 -1.62
N GLN A 175 -2.10 -16.02 -2.69
CA GLN A 175 -3.37 -15.46 -3.16
C GLN A 175 -4.49 -15.66 -2.13
N VAL A 176 -5.09 -14.55 -1.71
CA VAL A 176 -6.16 -14.54 -0.72
C VAL A 176 -7.42 -15.17 -1.32
N GLY A 177 -7.78 -16.35 -0.82
CA GLY A 177 -9.03 -17.02 -1.16
C GLY A 177 -10.27 -16.21 -0.76
N VAL A 178 -11.43 -16.58 -1.31
CA VAL A 178 -12.72 -15.89 -1.05
C VAL A 178 -13.03 -15.81 0.45
N LEU A 179 -12.74 -16.86 1.21
CA LEU A 179 -12.88 -16.89 2.68
C LEU A 179 -12.06 -15.78 3.36
N GLY A 180 -10.86 -15.52 2.84
CA GLY A 180 -9.97 -14.47 3.31
C GLY A 180 -10.52 -13.05 3.09
N LYS A 181 -11.35 -12.85 2.06
CA LYS A 181 -12.02 -11.56 1.80
C LYS A 181 -13.28 -11.42 2.64
N LEU A 182 -14.07 -12.49 2.74
CA LEU A 182 -15.29 -12.52 3.54
C LEU A 182 -15.00 -12.27 5.02
N LYS A 183 -13.96 -12.90 5.59
CA LYS A 183 -13.58 -12.65 7.00
C LYS A 183 -13.39 -11.17 7.31
N THR A 184 -12.71 -10.44 6.43
CA THR A 184 -12.33 -9.04 6.68
C THR A 184 -13.57 -8.17 6.55
N ALA A 185 -14.40 -8.39 5.52
CA ALA A 185 -15.67 -7.70 5.39
C ALA A 185 -16.56 -7.90 6.63
N THR A 186 -16.73 -9.15 7.08
CA THR A 186 -17.54 -9.48 8.24
C THR A 186 -17.01 -8.83 9.53
N ILE A 187 -15.69 -8.86 9.76
CA ILE A 187 -15.07 -8.22 10.93
C ILE A 187 -15.25 -6.69 10.87
N LEU A 188 -14.96 -6.04 9.75
CA LEU A 188 -15.08 -4.57 9.65
C LEU A 188 -16.53 -4.10 9.83
N ILE A 189 -17.51 -4.82 9.28
CA ILE A 189 -18.94 -4.53 9.46
C ILE A 189 -19.32 -4.70 10.93
N SER A 190 -18.88 -5.80 11.56
CA SER A 190 -19.10 -6.05 12.98
C SER A 190 -18.52 -4.93 13.85
N LEU A 191 -17.28 -4.51 13.61
CA LEU A 191 -16.63 -3.43 14.37
C LEU A 191 -17.33 -2.09 14.19
N CYS A 192 -17.79 -1.76 12.98
CA CYS A 192 -18.61 -0.56 12.76
C CYS A 192 -19.88 -0.58 13.61
N GLY A 193 -20.61 -1.71 13.61
CA GLY A 193 -21.86 -1.84 14.35
C GLY A 193 -21.67 -1.86 15.86
N LEU A 194 -20.60 -2.50 16.36
CA LEU A 194 -20.21 -2.49 17.77
C LEU A 194 -19.79 -1.09 18.25
N LEU A 195 -19.09 -0.31 17.41
CA LEU A 195 -18.77 1.09 17.72
C LEU A 195 -19.99 2.01 17.68
N ALA A 196 -20.95 1.71 16.79
CA ALA A 196 -22.17 2.50 16.64
C ALA A 196 -23.20 2.25 17.75
N SER A 197 -23.11 1.10 18.43
CA SER A 197 -23.95 0.78 19.58
C SER A 197 -23.40 1.50 20.82
N SER A 198 -24.28 2.24 21.53
CA SER A 198 -23.91 2.89 22.78
C SER A 198 -23.76 1.85 23.91
N GLU A 199 -23.04 2.21 24.98
CA GLU A 199 -22.86 1.37 26.19
C GLU A 199 -24.17 0.82 26.75
N GLU A 200 -25.25 1.61 26.69
CA GLU A 200 -26.57 1.28 27.23
C GLU A 200 -27.39 0.37 26.30
N ALA A 201 -26.92 0.14 25.07
CA ALA A 201 -27.62 -0.56 24.01
C ALA A 201 -27.27 -2.06 23.94
N PHE A 202 -26.88 -2.68 25.06
CA PHE A 202 -26.58 -4.12 25.11
C PHE A 202 -27.75 -4.98 24.60
N GLN A 203 -28.99 -4.54 24.81
CA GLN A 203 -30.21 -5.20 24.32
C GLN A 203 -30.60 -4.80 22.90
N SER A 204 -29.84 -3.91 22.25
CA SER A 204 -30.16 -3.47 20.89
C SER A 204 -29.89 -4.59 19.88
N MET A 205 -30.76 -4.69 18.88
CA MET A 205 -30.59 -5.61 17.76
C MET A 205 -29.27 -5.37 17.02
N VAL A 206 -28.81 -4.11 16.97
CA VAL A 206 -27.53 -3.73 16.35
C VAL A 206 -26.35 -4.31 17.10
N PHE A 207 -26.30 -4.19 18.43
CA PHE A 207 -25.22 -4.74 19.25
C PHE A 207 -25.13 -6.27 19.09
N THR A 208 -26.25 -6.97 19.30
CA THR A 208 -26.32 -8.44 19.20
C THR A 208 -25.95 -8.93 17.80
N GLY A 209 -26.50 -8.31 16.75
CA GLY A 209 -26.16 -8.66 15.37
C GLY A 209 -24.67 -8.44 15.05
N SER A 210 -24.10 -7.35 15.55
CA SER A 210 -22.68 -7.04 15.35
C SER A 210 -21.78 -7.99 16.13
N LEU A 211 -22.19 -8.41 17.34
CA LEU A 211 -21.48 -9.42 18.11
C LEU A 211 -21.50 -10.78 17.41
N VAL A 212 -22.66 -11.21 16.88
CA VAL A 212 -22.76 -12.45 16.09
C VAL A 212 -21.85 -12.38 14.87
N LEU A 213 -21.85 -11.25 14.15
CA LEU A 213 -20.93 -11.03 13.03
C LEU A 213 -19.45 -11.08 13.46
N LEU A 214 -19.11 -10.61 14.67
CA LEU A 214 -17.73 -10.69 15.17
C LEU A 214 -17.27 -12.15 15.28
N TYR A 215 -18.11 -13.00 15.88
CA TYR A 215 -17.84 -14.43 16.03
C TYR A 215 -17.82 -15.16 14.69
N VAL A 216 -18.76 -14.87 13.78
CA VAL A 216 -18.74 -15.42 12.42
C VAL A 216 -17.46 -15.01 11.70
N GLY A 217 -17.07 -13.74 11.81
CA GLY A 217 -15.83 -13.20 11.28
C GLY A 217 -14.60 -13.91 11.86
N ALA A 218 -14.57 -14.17 13.17
CA ALA A 218 -13.53 -14.92 13.85
C ALA A 218 -13.45 -16.40 13.37
N ILE A 219 -14.59 -17.05 13.14
CA ILE A 219 -14.62 -18.42 12.63
C ILE A 219 -14.09 -18.47 11.19
N LEU A 220 -14.61 -17.62 10.30
CA LEU A 220 -14.13 -17.49 8.92
C LEU A 220 -12.62 -17.19 8.88
N ALA A 221 -12.18 -16.37 9.82
CA ALA A 221 -10.80 -16.02 10.02
C ALA A 221 -9.93 -17.25 10.29
N TYR A 222 -10.34 -18.13 11.20
CA TYR A 222 -9.60 -19.35 11.54
C TYR A 222 -9.68 -20.41 10.45
N VAL A 223 -10.85 -20.61 9.84
CA VAL A 223 -11.01 -21.56 8.72
C VAL A 223 -10.08 -21.16 7.57
N SER A 224 -10.03 -19.87 7.23
CA SER A 224 -9.09 -19.36 6.22
C SER A 224 -7.63 -19.51 6.62
N SER A 225 -7.29 -19.42 7.90
CA SER A 225 -5.92 -19.63 8.39
C SER A 225 -5.48 -21.09 8.26
N VAL A 226 -6.36 -22.03 8.63
CA VAL A 226 -6.08 -23.47 8.52
C VAL A 226 -5.86 -23.86 7.05
N ASP A 227 -6.73 -23.40 6.15
CA ASP A 227 -6.55 -23.60 4.70
C ASP A 227 -5.19 -23.06 4.21
N TYR A 228 -4.79 -21.88 4.67
CA TYR A 228 -3.49 -21.30 4.34
C TYR A 228 -2.31 -22.12 4.88
N ILE A 229 -2.38 -22.54 6.15
CA ILE A 229 -1.33 -23.34 6.79
C ILE A 229 -1.15 -24.66 6.03
N ILE A 230 -2.24 -25.38 5.74
CA ILE A 230 -2.19 -26.65 5.00
C ILE A 230 -1.53 -26.45 3.63
N LYS A 231 -1.92 -25.40 2.91
CA LYS A 231 -1.31 -25.06 1.60
C LYS A 231 0.16 -24.72 1.70
N SER A 232 0.61 -24.15 2.82
CA SER A 232 2.02 -23.81 3.07
C SER A 232 2.88 -25.00 3.57
N LEU A 233 2.29 -26.13 3.97
CA LEU A 233 3.04 -27.29 4.49
C LEU A 233 4.11 -27.83 3.52
N PRO A 234 3.88 -27.93 2.20
CA PRO A 234 4.90 -28.40 1.26
C PRO A 234 6.17 -27.55 1.26
N ALA A 235 6.04 -26.23 1.46
CA ALA A 235 7.16 -25.29 1.56
C ALA A 235 8.17 -25.69 2.65
N PHE A 236 7.67 -26.22 3.78
CA PHE A 236 8.51 -26.67 4.89
C PHE A 236 9.24 -27.98 4.57
N ARG A 237 8.68 -28.82 3.70
CA ARG A 237 9.27 -30.14 3.37
C ARG A 237 10.36 -30.06 2.30
N SER A 238 10.38 -29.04 1.46
CA SER A 238 11.36 -28.91 0.36
C SER A 238 12.78 -28.55 0.81
N LYS A 239 13.00 -28.20 2.09
CA LYS A 239 14.29 -27.68 2.61
C LYS A 239 14.97 -28.59 3.65
N ASN A 240 14.41 -29.75 3.94
CA ASN A 240 15.08 -30.83 4.71
C ASN A 240 15.37 -32.01 3.80
#